data_AF-A0A6I6SBI7-F1
#
_entry.id   AF-A0A6I6SBI7-F1
#
_cell.length_a   1.000
_cell.length_b   1.000
_cell.length_c   1.000
_cell.angle_alpha   90.00
_cell.angle_beta   90.00
_cell.angle_gamma   90.00
#
_symmetry.space_group_name_H-M   'P 1'
#
loop_
_entity.id
_entity.type
_entity.pdbx_description
1 polymer ?
#
loop_
_entity_poly.entity_id
_entity_poly.type
_entity_poly.pdbx_seq_one_letter_code
_entity_poly.pdbx_strand_id
1 'polypeptide(L)'
;MGALFSHGGSGDHFCTGSVVDSPGKSVVITAAHCIHAGKGGGYQTDLAFVPGYRDGQAPNGTWPITKMVVDDHWAQSSDPGYDVGFVIVGKVDGKRIADVLGANRFGYNAGYDNSVRITGYPAAGQDPISCVNKTTKFQTDQMKVECTGYSGGTSGSPWLTHFDHATRTGEVIGVIGGYETGGDTDDTSYSPYFNDAIKSLYDKAVSEES
;
A
#
# COMPACT_ATOMS: atom_id res chain seq x y z
N MET A 1 -2.08 -4.27 8.15
CA MET A 1 -2.16 -2.94 7.51
C MET A 1 -1.62 -1.90 8.48
N GLY A 2 -1.05 -0.82 7.98
CA GLY A 2 -0.46 0.24 8.79
C GLY A 2 -0.41 1.56 8.05
N ALA A 3 -0.05 2.61 8.77
CA ALA A 3 0.17 3.92 8.21
C ALA A 3 1.66 4.12 7.90
N LEU A 4 1.95 4.91 6.86
CA LEU A 4 3.28 5.42 6.56
C LEU A 4 3.42 6.80 7.20
N PHE A 5 4.55 7.02 7.86
CA PHE A 5 4.88 8.22 8.62
C PHE A 5 6.12 8.89 8.05
N SER A 6 6.11 10.23 8.09
CA SER A 6 7.29 11.05 7.82
C SER A 6 8.22 11.13 9.03
N HIS A 7 9.42 11.69 8.82
CA HIS A 7 10.42 11.97 9.86
C HIS A 7 10.73 10.74 10.74
N GLY A 8 10.93 9.58 10.12
CA GLY A 8 11.28 8.34 10.80
C GLY A 8 10.21 7.83 11.76
N GLY A 9 8.94 8.24 11.58
CA GLY A 9 7.83 7.87 12.47
C GLY A 9 7.47 8.92 13.51
N SER A 10 8.19 10.05 13.57
CA SER A 10 7.92 11.13 14.52
C SER A 10 7.02 12.24 13.96
N GLY A 11 6.86 12.30 12.63
CA GLY A 11 5.95 13.24 11.97
C GLY A 11 4.53 12.70 11.86
N ASP A 12 3.75 13.30 10.96
CA ASP A 12 2.38 12.85 10.69
C ASP A 12 2.36 11.63 9.75
N HIS A 13 1.30 10.83 9.87
CA HIS A 13 0.96 9.84 8.85
C HIS A 13 0.35 10.51 7.62
N PHE A 14 0.70 10.00 6.45
CA PHE A 14 0.30 10.61 5.17
C PHE A 14 -0.11 9.58 4.11
N CYS A 15 0.17 8.30 4.34
CA CYS A 15 -0.20 7.20 3.47
C CYS A 15 -0.50 5.94 4.28
N THR A 16 -0.98 4.91 3.60
CA THR A 16 -1.27 3.58 4.12
C THR A 16 -0.42 2.53 3.40
N GLY A 17 -0.15 1.41 4.05
CA GLY A 17 0.47 0.25 3.43
C GLY A 17 0.10 -1.08 4.08
N SER A 18 0.57 -2.16 3.47
CA SER A 18 0.33 -3.53 3.89
C SER A 18 1.58 -4.38 3.79
N VAL A 19 1.85 -5.20 4.81
CA VAL A 19 2.82 -6.29 4.68
C VAL A 19 2.31 -7.27 3.63
N VAL A 20 3.16 -7.58 2.66
CA VAL A 20 2.93 -8.62 1.65
C VAL A 20 3.95 -9.73 1.83
N ASP A 21 3.52 -10.95 1.57
CA ASP A 21 4.35 -12.14 1.77
C ASP A 21 5.58 -12.04 0.89
N SER A 22 6.74 -12.41 1.42
CA SER A 22 8.02 -12.36 0.72
C SER A 22 9.04 -13.28 1.42
N PRO A 23 10.03 -13.84 0.70
CA PRO A 23 11.06 -14.67 1.30
C PRO A 23 11.83 -13.98 2.45
N GLY A 24 12.18 -12.70 2.28
CA GLY A 24 12.86 -11.89 3.29
C GLY A 24 11.93 -11.35 4.38
N LYS A 25 10.60 -11.56 4.26
CA LYS A 25 9.59 -11.22 5.27
C LYS A 25 9.58 -9.75 5.67
N SER A 26 9.91 -8.87 4.73
CA SER A 26 10.17 -7.44 4.97
C SER A 26 9.51 -6.49 3.98
N VAL A 27 8.73 -6.99 3.03
CA VAL A 27 8.09 -6.16 2.00
C VAL A 27 6.75 -5.60 2.48
N VAL A 28 6.56 -4.30 2.26
CA VAL A 28 5.29 -3.59 2.43
C VAL A 28 4.90 -2.96 1.10
N ILE A 29 3.67 -3.19 0.65
CA ILE A 29 3.08 -2.54 -0.53
C ILE A 29 2.36 -1.25 -0.13
N THR A 30 2.44 -0.24 -0.99
CA THR A 30 1.79 1.09 -0.88
C THR A 30 1.61 1.68 -2.29
N ALA A 31 1.18 2.95 -2.41
CA ALA A 31 1.14 3.66 -3.68
C ALA A 31 2.52 4.24 -4.02
N ALA A 32 2.87 4.34 -5.30
CA ALA A 32 4.18 4.85 -5.70
C ALA A 32 4.34 6.33 -5.34
N HIS A 33 3.28 7.13 -5.45
CA HIS A 33 3.30 8.55 -5.08
C HIS A 33 3.56 8.79 -3.58
N CYS A 34 3.32 7.80 -2.72
CA CYS A 34 3.66 7.88 -1.30
C CYS A 34 5.17 7.86 -1.04
N ILE A 35 5.95 7.28 -1.95
CA ILE A 35 7.38 6.99 -1.72
C ILE A 35 8.29 7.57 -2.80
N HIS A 36 7.74 8.06 -3.91
CA HIS A 36 8.46 8.73 -4.99
C HIS A 36 7.61 9.82 -5.62
N ALA A 37 8.17 11.02 -5.79
CA ALA A 37 7.46 12.21 -6.31
C ALA A 37 7.11 12.18 -7.82
N GLY A 38 7.25 11.02 -8.47
CA GLY A 38 7.05 10.84 -9.91
C GLY A 38 8.01 11.66 -10.80
N LYS A 39 7.53 12.03 -11.99
CA LYS A 39 8.28 12.76 -13.03
C LYS A 39 8.98 14.00 -12.50
N GLY A 40 10.30 14.05 -12.66
CA GLY A 40 11.13 15.19 -12.27
C GLY A 40 11.39 15.29 -10.76
N GLY A 41 10.90 14.33 -9.98
CA GLY A 41 11.16 14.18 -8.56
C GLY A 41 12.04 12.98 -8.24
N GLY A 42 12.21 12.72 -6.94
CA GLY A 42 12.98 11.58 -6.44
C GLY A 42 12.21 10.80 -5.36
N TYR A 43 12.91 9.84 -4.77
CA TYR A 43 12.41 9.10 -3.61
C TYR A 43 12.22 10.02 -2.41
N GLN A 44 11.17 9.72 -1.63
CA GLN A 44 11.01 10.30 -0.30
C GLN A 44 12.12 9.81 0.63
N THR A 45 12.35 10.56 1.71
CA THR A 45 13.40 10.24 2.68
C THR A 45 12.80 10.20 4.08
N ASP A 46 13.48 9.50 4.98
CA ASP A 46 13.14 9.46 6.41
C ASP A 46 11.68 9.02 6.66
N LEU A 47 11.29 7.89 6.07
CA LEU A 47 9.96 7.32 6.22
C LEU A 47 9.97 6.09 7.14
N ALA A 48 8.85 5.85 7.80
CA ALA A 48 8.61 4.64 8.59
C ALA A 48 7.22 4.06 8.34
N PHE A 49 7.09 2.75 8.56
CA PHE A 49 5.80 2.05 8.53
C PHE A 49 5.37 1.67 9.95
N VAL A 50 4.13 2.03 10.32
CA VAL A 50 3.56 1.79 11.64
C VAL A 50 2.33 0.87 11.52
N PRO A 51 2.52 -0.46 11.64
CA PRO A 51 1.43 -1.43 11.53
C PRO A 51 0.43 -1.35 12.68
N GLY A 52 -0.85 -1.36 12.33
CA GLY A 52 -1.94 -1.30 13.31
C GLY A 52 -1.97 -0.02 14.13
N TYR A 53 -1.46 1.08 13.57
CA TYR A 53 -1.60 2.41 14.16
C TYR A 53 -3.04 2.68 14.56
N ARG A 54 -3.27 3.30 15.71
CA ARG A 54 -4.61 3.69 16.17
C ARG A 54 -4.47 4.61 17.36
N ASP A 55 -5.26 5.69 17.40
CA ASP A 55 -5.37 6.58 18.56
C ASP A 55 -4.01 7.12 19.06
N GLY A 56 -3.11 7.48 18.13
CA GLY A 56 -1.78 7.96 18.48
C GLY A 56 -0.80 6.86 18.92
N GLN A 57 -1.20 5.59 18.87
CA GLN A 57 -0.39 4.46 19.35
C GLN A 57 0.20 3.64 18.20
N ALA A 58 1.42 3.16 18.41
CA ALA A 58 2.14 2.24 17.54
C ALA A 58 2.27 0.86 18.21
N PRO A 59 1.18 0.08 18.36
CA PRO A 59 1.17 -1.13 19.18
C PRO A 59 2.10 -2.23 18.67
N ASN A 60 2.46 -2.20 17.38
CA ASN A 60 3.35 -3.15 16.73
C ASN A 60 4.71 -2.54 16.38
N GLY A 61 5.06 -1.41 17.02
CA GLY A 61 6.30 -0.68 16.79
C GLY A 61 6.32 0.15 15.49
N THR A 62 7.43 0.85 15.33
CA THR A 62 7.72 1.69 14.16
C THR A 62 8.84 1.04 13.36
N TRP A 63 8.58 0.71 12.10
CA TRP A 63 9.47 -0.06 11.25
C TRP A 63 10.15 0.88 10.24
N PRO A 64 11.48 1.11 10.35
CA PRO A 64 12.17 2.03 9.46
C PRO A 64 12.20 1.47 8.03
N ILE A 65 11.96 2.32 7.04
CA ILE A 65 12.06 1.94 5.63
C ILE A 65 13.53 2.03 5.21
N THR A 66 14.09 0.92 4.73
CA THR A 66 15.50 0.81 4.33
C THR A 66 15.69 0.93 2.82
N LYS A 67 14.68 0.53 2.03
CA LYS A 67 14.66 0.69 0.58
C LYS A 67 13.25 0.98 0.09
N MET A 68 13.18 1.68 -1.04
CA MET A 68 11.93 2.01 -1.75
C MET A 68 12.08 1.59 -3.21
N VAL A 69 11.04 1.00 -3.77
CA VAL A 69 11.04 0.44 -5.11
C VAL A 69 9.76 0.88 -5.81
N VAL A 70 9.91 1.66 -6.88
CA VAL A 70 8.83 2.03 -7.81
C VAL A 70 9.21 1.62 -9.24
N ASP A 71 8.21 1.56 -10.12
CA ASP A 71 8.44 1.33 -11.54
C ASP A 71 9.01 2.58 -12.23
N ASP A 72 9.77 2.38 -13.30
CA ASP A 72 10.34 3.47 -14.09
C ASP A 72 9.25 4.31 -14.79
N HIS A 73 8.13 3.70 -15.18
CA HIS A 73 6.99 4.43 -15.77
C HIS A 73 6.38 5.41 -14.76
N TRP A 74 6.37 5.06 -13.46
CA TRP A 74 6.01 6.01 -12.41
C TRP A 74 7.09 7.08 -12.24
N ALA A 75 8.34 6.66 -12.02
CA ALA A 75 9.43 7.58 -11.71
C ALA A 75 9.69 8.62 -12.81
N GLN A 76 9.56 8.24 -14.08
CA GLN A 76 9.91 9.10 -15.22
C GLN A 76 8.72 9.86 -15.80
N SER A 77 7.51 9.30 -15.73
CA SER A 77 6.33 9.87 -16.38
C SER A 77 5.12 10.09 -15.47
N SER A 78 5.19 9.69 -14.19
CA SER A 78 4.04 9.66 -13.29
C SER A 78 2.85 8.89 -13.89
N ASP A 79 3.13 7.77 -14.55
CA ASP A 79 2.09 6.96 -15.19
C ASP A 79 1.14 6.36 -14.13
N PRO A 80 -0.16 6.69 -14.14
CA PRO A 80 -1.11 6.17 -13.16
C PRO A 80 -1.28 4.65 -13.23
N GLY A 81 -0.97 3.98 -14.35
CA GLY A 81 -0.95 2.51 -14.43
C GLY A 81 0.11 1.85 -13.56
N TYR A 82 1.08 2.64 -13.06
CA TYR A 82 2.23 2.18 -12.28
C TYR A 82 2.33 2.86 -10.92
N ASP A 83 1.25 3.47 -10.43
CA ASP A 83 1.19 4.07 -9.09
C ASP A 83 1.07 2.99 -7.98
N VAL A 84 2.03 2.06 -7.98
CA VAL A 84 2.21 1.00 -6.99
C VAL A 84 3.68 1.03 -6.57
N GLY A 85 3.90 1.02 -5.27
CA GLY A 85 5.24 1.06 -4.68
C GLY A 85 5.43 -0.05 -3.67
N PHE A 86 6.67 -0.48 -3.51
CA PHE A 86 7.08 -1.40 -2.47
C PHE A 86 8.17 -0.78 -1.64
N VAL A 87 8.12 -1.03 -0.33
CA VAL A 87 9.17 -0.65 0.59
C VAL A 87 9.66 -1.86 1.35
N ILE A 88 10.95 -1.89 1.61
CA ILE A 88 11.58 -2.89 2.46
C ILE A 88 11.78 -2.24 3.82
N VAL A 89 11.33 -2.91 4.86
CA VAL A 89 11.48 -2.43 6.23
C VAL A 89 12.60 -3.16 6.96
N GLY A 90 13.34 -2.42 7.80
CA GLY A 90 14.37 -2.97 8.67
C GLY A 90 13.77 -3.85 9.77
N LYS A 91 14.63 -4.64 10.42
CA LYS A 91 14.22 -5.43 11.60
C LYS A 91 14.00 -4.52 12.81
N VAL A 92 12.98 -4.81 13.61
CA VAL A 92 12.74 -4.21 14.93
C VAL A 92 12.93 -5.28 15.98
N ASP A 93 13.75 -5.02 17.00
CA ASP A 93 14.14 -5.98 18.04
C ASP A 93 14.64 -7.33 17.48
N GLY A 94 15.37 -7.27 16.37
CA GLY A 94 15.89 -8.44 15.66
C GLY A 94 14.85 -9.28 14.92
N LYS A 95 13.57 -8.90 14.94
CA LYS A 95 12.47 -9.60 14.27
C LYS A 95 12.15 -8.98 12.92
N ARG A 96 11.68 -9.81 11.99
CA ARG A 96 11.14 -9.37 10.69
C ARG A 96 9.65 -9.11 10.81
N ILE A 97 9.13 -8.17 10.04
CA ILE A 97 7.76 -7.69 10.22
C ILE A 97 6.72 -8.80 9.99
N ALA A 98 6.89 -9.64 8.97
CA ALA A 98 5.94 -10.72 8.70
C ALA A 98 6.02 -11.87 9.71
N ASP A 99 7.13 -12.03 10.44
CA ASP A 99 7.20 -13.02 11.54
C ASP A 99 6.36 -12.56 12.75
N VAL A 100 6.15 -11.26 12.91
CA VAL A 100 5.37 -10.67 14.01
C VAL A 100 3.89 -10.56 13.66
N LEU A 101 3.59 -10.17 12.43
CA LEU A 101 2.24 -9.74 12.03
C LEU A 101 1.55 -10.67 11.03
N GLY A 102 2.29 -11.64 10.48
CA GLY A 102 1.88 -12.30 9.25
C GLY A 102 1.98 -11.37 8.04
N ALA A 103 1.56 -11.88 6.89
CA ALA A 103 1.58 -11.14 5.64
C ALA A 103 0.38 -11.51 4.76
N ASN A 104 -0.03 -10.57 3.91
CA ASN A 104 -1.03 -10.84 2.88
C ASN A 104 -0.37 -11.45 1.66
N ARG A 105 -1.06 -12.32 0.94
CA ARG A 105 -0.56 -12.79 -0.36
C ARG A 105 -0.58 -11.63 -1.35
N PHE A 106 0.40 -11.62 -2.25
CA PHE A 106 0.36 -10.74 -3.42
C PHE A 106 -0.43 -11.43 -4.54
N GLY A 107 -1.52 -10.81 -4.99
CA GLY A 107 -2.35 -11.29 -6.10
C GLY A 107 -2.16 -10.43 -7.34
N TYR A 108 -2.24 -11.04 -8.51
CA TYR A 108 -2.18 -10.36 -9.81
C TYR A 108 -3.07 -11.10 -10.80
N ASN A 109 -3.51 -10.42 -11.86
CA ASN A 109 -4.47 -10.93 -12.84
C ASN A 109 -5.79 -11.46 -12.24
N ALA A 110 -6.27 -10.85 -11.14
CA ALA A 110 -7.47 -11.28 -10.42
C ALA A 110 -8.79 -10.93 -11.13
N GLY A 111 -8.75 -10.27 -12.29
CA GLY A 111 -9.94 -9.73 -12.96
C GLY A 111 -10.51 -8.49 -12.25
N TYR A 112 -11.65 -8.01 -12.75
CA TYR A 112 -12.20 -6.70 -12.37
C TYR A 112 -13.40 -6.75 -11.41
N ASP A 113 -14.06 -7.89 -11.24
CA ASP A 113 -15.23 -8.07 -10.35
C ASP A 113 -14.82 -8.91 -9.13
N ASN A 114 -14.30 -8.22 -8.11
CA ASN A 114 -13.86 -8.81 -6.86
C ASN A 114 -14.54 -8.10 -5.69
N SER A 115 -14.99 -8.86 -4.68
CA SER A 115 -15.37 -8.27 -3.40
C SER A 115 -14.10 -8.00 -2.60
N VAL A 116 -13.81 -6.73 -2.34
CA VAL A 116 -12.59 -6.32 -1.65
C VAL A 116 -12.89 -5.65 -0.31
N ARG A 117 -12.05 -5.94 0.68
CA ARG A 117 -11.95 -5.18 1.92
C ARG A 117 -10.81 -4.17 1.80
N ILE A 118 -11.11 -2.92 2.07
CA ILE A 118 -10.13 -1.84 2.09
C ILE A 118 -10.05 -1.33 3.52
N THR A 119 -8.83 -1.09 3.99
CA THR A 119 -8.57 -0.50 5.31
C THR A 119 -7.49 0.55 5.14
N GLY A 120 -7.82 1.79 5.49
CA GLY A 120 -6.97 2.97 5.25
C GLY A 120 -6.91 3.90 6.44
N TYR A 121 -5.91 4.77 6.46
CA TYR A 121 -5.65 5.75 7.52
C TYR A 121 -5.79 7.19 6.99
N PRO A 122 -6.98 7.81 7.07
CA PRO A 122 -7.16 9.21 6.75
C PRO A 122 -6.22 10.09 7.59
N ALA A 123 -5.54 11.06 6.97
CA ALA A 123 -4.59 11.94 7.66
C ALA A 123 -5.28 12.86 8.70
N ALA A 124 -6.55 13.22 8.45
CA ALA A 124 -7.34 14.04 9.37
C ALA A 124 -7.80 13.29 10.63
N GLY A 125 -7.65 11.95 10.66
CA GLY A 125 -8.06 11.09 11.78
C GLY A 125 -6.90 10.28 12.34
N GLN A 126 -7.12 9.67 13.52
CA GLN A 126 -6.14 8.81 14.18
C GLN A 126 -6.54 7.33 14.14
N ASP A 127 -7.71 7.05 13.57
CA ASP A 127 -8.30 5.73 13.48
C ASP A 127 -8.35 5.25 12.02
N PRO A 128 -8.11 3.95 11.76
CA PRO A 128 -8.35 3.40 10.44
C PRO A 128 -9.85 3.29 10.16
N ILE A 129 -10.22 3.59 8.92
CA ILE A 129 -11.53 3.27 8.37
C ILE A 129 -11.48 1.97 7.57
N SER A 130 -12.63 1.33 7.38
CA SER A 130 -12.70 0.14 6.55
C SER A 130 -14.02 0.05 5.79
N CYS A 131 -13.93 -0.38 4.54
CA CYS A 131 -15.05 -0.58 3.63
C CYS A 131 -14.94 -1.97 3.01
N VAL A 132 -16.09 -2.57 2.68
CA VAL A 132 -16.17 -3.77 1.85
C VAL A 132 -17.10 -3.46 0.71
N ASN A 133 -16.61 -3.55 -0.52
CA ASN A 133 -17.45 -3.36 -1.71
C ASN A 133 -16.85 -4.10 -2.92
N LYS A 134 -17.57 -4.10 -4.04
CA LYS A 134 -17.12 -4.72 -5.29
C LYS A 134 -16.30 -3.76 -6.15
N THR A 135 -15.21 -4.28 -6.69
CA THR A 135 -14.43 -3.59 -7.73
C THR A 135 -15.16 -3.65 -9.08
N THR A 136 -14.89 -2.68 -9.94
CA THR A 136 -15.28 -2.71 -11.35
C THR A 136 -14.13 -2.20 -12.22
N LYS A 137 -14.15 -2.53 -13.52
CA LYS A 137 -13.23 -1.93 -14.48
C LYS A 137 -13.57 -0.45 -14.66
N PHE A 138 -12.56 0.42 -14.54
CA PHE A 138 -12.71 1.84 -14.86
C PHE A 138 -12.23 2.13 -16.28
N GLN A 139 -10.97 1.83 -16.57
CA GLN A 139 -10.37 1.93 -17.90
C GLN A 139 -9.32 0.84 -18.10
N THR A 140 -8.53 0.91 -19.16
CA THR A 140 -7.41 -0.03 -19.37
C THR A 140 -6.47 0.04 -18.18
N ASP A 141 -6.16 -1.15 -17.62
CA ASP A 141 -5.28 -1.34 -16.46
C ASP A 141 -5.62 -0.51 -15.21
N GLN A 142 -6.90 -0.17 -15.02
CA GLN A 142 -7.38 0.56 -13.84
C GLN A 142 -8.71 -0.01 -13.34
N MET A 143 -8.83 -0.11 -12.03
CA MET A 143 -10.04 -0.52 -11.32
C MET A 143 -10.57 0.62 -10.47
N LYS A 144 -11.86 0.56 -10.15
CA LYS A 144 -12.48 1.45 -9.17
C LYS A 144 -13.37 0.70 -8.20
N VAL A 145 -13.63 1.32 -7.06
CA VAL A 145 -14.52 0.84 -6.00
C VAL A 145 -15.17 2.03 -5.30
N GLU A 146 -16.46 1.91 -5.00
CA GLU A 146 -17.22 2.96 -4.32
C GLU A 146 -17.11 2.73 -2.80
N CYS A 147 -16.36 3.57 -2.10
CA CYS A 147 -16.14 3.51 -0.66
C CYS A 147 -15.97 4.94 -0.12
N THR A 148 -16.94 5.39 0.68
CA THR A 148 -16.97 6.74 1.26
C THR A 148 -15.97 6.96 2.39
N GLY A 149 -15.41 8.16 2.44
CA GLY A 149 -14.58 8.67 3.53
C GLY A 149 -13.08 8.42 3.35
N TYR A 150 -12.64 8.00 2.16
CA TYR A 150 -11.24 7.74 1.86
C TYR A 150 -10.52 9.01 1.38
N SER A 151 -10.40 9.97 2.31
CA SER A 151 -9.69 11.23 2.08
C SER A 151 -8.16 11.07 2.07
N GLY A 152 -7.42 12.16 1.83
CA GLY A 152 -5.95 12.17 1.92
C GLY A 152 -5.41 11.45 3.16
N GLY A 153 -4.33 10.68 3.00
CA GLY A 153 -3.83 9.71 3.99
C GLY A 153 -4.12 8.25 3.62
N THR A 154 -5.21 7.98 2.91
CA THR A 154 -5.59 6.60 2.57
C THR A 154 -4.88 6.04 1.34
N SER A 155 -4.10 6.84 0.60
CA SER A 155 -3.27 6.35 -0.49
C SER A 155 -2.41 5.16 -0.09
N GLY A 156 -2.31 4.16 -0.95
CA GLY A 156 -1.64 2.89 -0.68
C GLY A 156 -2.47 1.88 0.13
N SER A 157 -3.70 2.20 0.51
CA SER A 157 -4.57 1.24 1.21
C SER A 157 -4.82 -0.01 0.34
N PRO A 158 -4.55 -1.21 0.85
CA PRO A 158 -4.64 -2.44 0.08
C PRO A 158 -6.10 -2.84 -0.18
N TRP A 159 -6.34 -3.39 -1.36
CA TRP A 159 -7.61 -4.00 -1.73
C TRP A 159 -7.50 -5.50 -1.52
N LEU A 160 -8.03 -5.99 -0.40
CA LEU A 160 -7.95 -7.40 -0.03
C LEU A 160 -9.14 -8.20 -0.55
N THR A 161 -8.90 -9.16 -1.42
CA THR A 161 -9.83 -10.26 -1.69
C THR A 161 -9.51 -11.48 -0.80
N HIS A 162 -10.41 -12.45 -0.76
CA HIS A 162 -10.25 -13.71 -0.02
C HIS A 162 -9.82 -13.52 1.45
N PHE A 163 -10.41 -12.53 2.12
CA PHE A 163 -10.06 -12.19 3.49
C PHE A 163 -10.44 -13.30 4.47
N ASP A 164 -9.45 -13.81 5.20
CA ASP A 164 -9.62 -14.76 6.29
C ASP A 164 -9.71 -14.00 7.62
N HIS A 165 -10.85 -14.16 8.30
CA HIS A 165 -11.11 -13.49 9.57
C HIS A 165 -10.28 -14.03 10.74
N ALA A 166 -9.82 -15.29 10.68
CA ALA A 166 -9.02 -15.91 11.72
C ALA A 166 -7.58 -15.39 11.69
N THR A 167 -6.97 -15.33 10.50
CA THR A 167 -5.59 -14.82 10.33
C THR A 167 -5.56 -13.30 10.16
N ARG A 168 -6.70 -12.68 9.82
CA ARG A 168 -6.82 -11.27 9.43
C ARG A 168 -5.94 -10.90 8.23
N THR A 169 -5.71 -11.86 7.34
CA THR A 169 -4.97 -11.68 6.09
C THR A 169 -5.84 -12.05 4.88
N GLY A 170 -5.44 -11.60 3.71
CA GLY A 170 -6.07 -11.96 2.45
C GLY A 170 -5.07 -11.90 1.31
N GLU A 171 -5.58 -11.59 0.12
CA GLU A 171 -4.78 -11.40 -1.08
C GLU A 171 -4.93 -9.96 -1.58
N VAL A 172 -3.82 -9.24 -1.69
CA VAL A 172 -3.79 -7.85 -2.17
C VAL A 172 -3.83 -7.89 -3.70
N ILE A 173 -4.88 -7.32 -4.29
CA ILE A 173 -5.07 -7.24 -5.75
C ILE A 173 -5.09 -5.81 -6.29
N GLY A 174 -4.85 -4.84 -5.40
CA GLY A 174 -4.88 -3.42 -5.70
C GLY A 174 -4.44 -2.59 -4.49
N VAL A 175 -4.17 -1.30 -4.73
CA VAL A 175 -3.95 -0.29 -3.69
C VAL A 175 -4.68 0.99 -4.09
N ILE A 176 -5.14 1.79 -3.13
CA ILE A 176 -5.63 3.15 -3.45
C ILE A 176 -4.50 3.94 -4.10
N GLY A 177 -4.66 4.27 -5.37
CA GLY A 177 -3.68 4.94 -6.21
C GLY A 177 -4.16 5.00 -7.66
N GLY A 178 -3.25 5.30 -8.57
CA GLY A 178 -3.52 5.22 -9.99
C GLY A 178 -4.21 6.46 -10.53
N TYR A 179 -5.37 6.30 -11.18
CA TYR A 179 -6.10 7.45 -11.73
C TYR A 179 -6.27 8.53 -10.64
N GLU A 180 -5.84 9.76 -10.93
CA GLU A 180 -5.86 10.88 -9.98
C GLU A 180 -5.27 10.53 -8.60
N THR A 181 -4.18 9.74 -8.56
CA THR A 181 -3.54 9.29 -7.31
C THR A 181 -4.45 8.53 -6.34
N GLY A 182 -5.52 7.92 -6.86
CA GLY A 182 -6.53 7.23 -6.07
C GLY A 182 -7.92 7.85 -6.16
N GLY A 183 -8.06 8.99 -6.86
CA GLY A 183 -9.31 9.70 -7.13
C GLY A 183 -9.34 11.10 -6.54
N ASP A 184 -10.07 12.02 -7.17
CA ASP A 184 -10.24 13.40 -6.68
C ASP A 184 -11.35 13.57 -5.62
N THR A 185 -12.08 12.50 -5.27
CA THR A 185 -13.17 12.53 -4.28
C THR A 185 -13.03 11.42 -3.25
N ASP A 186 -13.49 11.67 -2.03
CA ASP A 186 -13.41 10.71 -0.91
C ASP A 186 -14.35 9.49 -1.05
N ASP A 187 -15.22 9.46 -2.08
CA ASP A 187 -16.29 8.46 -2.25
C ASP A 187 -16.01 7.35 -3.25
N THR A 188 -15.08 7.59 -4.18
CA THR A 188 -14.67 6.62 -5.20
C THR A 188 -13.16 6.51 -5.16
N SER A 189 -12.66 5.30 -4.87
CA SER A 189 -11.22 5.04 -4.92
C SER A 189 -10.83 4.26 -6.17
N TYR A 190 -9.64 4.55 -6.68
CA TYR A 190 -9.06 3.89 -7.84
C TYR A 190 -7.85 3.04 -7.46
N SER A 191 -7.49 2.10 -8.32
CA SER A 191 -6.27 1.30 -8.21
C SER A 191 -5.75 0.99 -9.61
N PRO A 192 -4.43 1.03 -9.82
CA PRO A 192 -3.82 0.32 -10.93
C PRO A 192 -4.25 -1.15 -10.91
N TYR A 193 -4.49 -1.75 -12.07
CA TYR A 193 -4.74 -3.18 -12.19
C TYR A 193 -3.42 -3.93 -12.06
N PHE A 194 -3.35 -4.89 -11.15
CA PHE A 194 -2.12 -5.66 -10.93
C PHE A 194 -1.97 -6.71 -12.05
N ASN A 195 -1.37 -6.29 -13.15
CA ASN A 195 -0.99 -7.16 -14.28
C ASN A 195 0.43 -7.72 -14.10
N ASP A 196 0.95 -8.36 -15.16
CA ASP A 196 2.29 -8.95 -15.16
C ASP A 196 3.41 -7.93 -14.93
N ALA A 197 3.20 -6.65 -15.31
CA ALA A 197 4.17 -5.60 -15.06
C ALA A 197 4.25 -5.26 -13.57
N ILE A 198 3.12 -5.12 -12.88
CA ILE A 198 3.10 -4.91 -11.42
C ILE A 198 3.63 -6.15 -10.67
N LYS A 199 3.36 -7.36 -11.18
CA LYS A 199 4.00 -8.58 -10.65
C LYS A 199 5.52 -8.53 -10.78
N SER A 200 6.04 -8.06 -11.91
CA SER A 200 7.49 -7.90 -12.11
C SER A 200 8.09 -6.86 -11.17
N LEU A 201 7.36 -5.78 -10.87
CA LEU A 201 7.77 -4.80 -9.87
C LEU A 201 7.84 -5.39 -8.46
N TYR A 202 6.85 -6.20 -8.07
CA TYR A 202 6.89 -6.95 -6.82
C TYR A 202 8.10 -7.89 -6.75
N ASP A 203 8.40 -8.63 -7.83
CA ASP A 203 9.56 -9.54 -7.88
C ASP A 203 10.90 -8.78 -7.75
N LYS A 204 10.98 -7.59 -8.37
CA LYS A 204 12.12 -6.68 -8.20
C LYS A 204 12.27 -6.29 -6.72
N ALA A 205 11.19 -5.89 -6.05
CA ALA A 205 11.22 -5.54 -4.63
C ALA A 205 11.65 -6.72 -3.74
N VAL A 206 11.16 -7.93 -4.02
CA VAL A 206 11.57 -9.16 -3.32
C VAL A 206 13.07 -9.43 -3.47
N SER A 207 13.63 -9.20 -4.66
CA SER A 207 15.07 -9.39 -4.88
C SER A 207 15.95 -8.41 -4.10
N GLU A 208 15.37 -7.31 -3.62
CA GLU A 208 16.07 -6.23 -2.91
C GLU A 208 16.09 -6.41 -1.38
N GLU A 209 15.46 -7.45 -0.82
CA GLU A 209 15.39 -7.72 0.64
C GLU A 209 16.75 -8.09 1.30
N SER A 210 17.85 -8.03 0.54
CA SER A 210 19.22 -8.38 0.94
C SER A 210 19.81 -7.45 2.00
#